data_AF-X0ZNG2-F1
#
_entry.id   AF-X0ZNG2-F1
#
_cell.length_a   1.000
_cell.length_b   1.000
_cell.length_c   1.000
_cell.angle_alpha   90.00
_cell.angle_beta   90.00
_cell.angle_gamma   90.00
#
_symmetry.space_group_name_H-M   'P 1'
#
loop_
_entity.id
_entity.type
_entity.pdbx_description
1 polymer ?
#
loop_
_entity_poly.entity_id
_entity_poly.type
_entity_poly.pdbx_seq_one_letter_code
_entity_poly.pdbx_strand_id
1 'polypeptide(L)'
;MKNSQVLPARHIANFTPYKSERVFLKGMIDSDPFPGPKKTSFILRAKELYSGQTRRQVCGKVMVTAFEKHNFIYGQELVLEGSLYRPFSFQIS
;
A
#
# COMPACT_ATOMS: atom_id res chain seq x y z
N MET A 1 -9.98 27.91 -2.09
CA MET A 1 -8.70 27.36 -1.59
C MET A 1 -8.43 26.03 -2.30
N LYS A 2 -7.34 25.91 -3.09
CA LYS A 2 -6.94 24.63 -3.68
C LYS A 2 -6.35 23.76 -2.57
N ASN A 3 -7.09 22.74 -2.15
CA ASN A 3 -6.66 21.77 -1.15
C ASN A 3 -5.70 20.76 -1.80
N SER A 4 -4.57 21.23 -2.33
CA SER A 4 -3.54 20.35 -2.89
C SER A 4 -2.69 19.80 -1.73
N GLN A 5 -2.99 18.59 -1.27
CA GLN A 5 -2.09 17.86 -0.39
C GLN A 5 -0.79 17.58 -1.15
N VAL A 6 0.27 18.31 -0.81
CA VAL A 6 1.62 17.98 -1.26
C VAL A 6 2.07 16.74 -0.49
N LEU A 7 2.19 15.63 -1.20
CA LEU A 7 2.70 14.39 -0.61
C LEU A 7 4.21 14.50 -0.40
N PRO A 8 4.77 13.85 0.64
CA PRO A 8 6.22 13.77 0.82
C PRO A 8 6.91 13.23 -0.44
N ALA A 9 8.15 13.65 -0.71
CA ALA A 9 8.90 13.21 -1.89
C ALA A 9 8.97 11.67 -2.01
N ARG A 10 9.18 10.98 -0.87
CA ARG A 10 9.25 9.51 -0.77
C ARG A 10 7.88 8.83 -0.62
N HIS A 11 6.77 9.53 -0.81
CA HIS A 11 5.44 8.92 -0.67
C HIS A 11 5.22 7.87 -1.76
N ILE A 12 4.69 6.70 -1.39
CA ILE A 12 4.52 5.55 -2.30
C ILE A 12 3.71 5.89 -3.55
N ALA A 13 2.72 6.78 -3.43
CA ALA A 13 1.92 7.25 -4.55
C ALA A 13 2.73 7.91 -5.69
N ASN A 14 3.91 8.49 -5.39
CA ASN A 14 4.79 9.07 -6.41
C ASN A 14 5.48 8.02 -7.28
N PHE A 15 5.48 6.75 -6.84
CA PHE A 15 6.09 5.61 -7.52
C PHE A 15 5.06 4.57 -7.96
N THR A 16 3.78 4.83 -7.75
CA THR A 16 2.68 3.96 -8.17
C THR A 16 1.98 4.61 -9.37
N PRO A 17 2.01 3.99 -10.56
CA PRO A 17 1.25 4.50 -11.69
C PRO A 17 -0.26 4.46 -11.42
N TYR A 18 -1.03 5.21 -12.19
CA TYR A 18 -2.51 5.17 -12.10
C TYR A 18 -3.09 3.82 -12.53
N LYS A 19 -2.36 3.07 -13.36
CA LYS A 19 -2.69 1.70 -13.73
C LYS A 19 -2.11 0.74 -12.70
N SER A 20 -2.74 -0.42 -12.53
CA SER A 20 -2.24 -1.46 -11.65
C SER A 20 -0.86 -1.95 -12.08
N GLU A 21 0.06 -2.08 -11.14
CA GLU A 21 1.36 -2.70 -11.37
C GLU A 21 1.61 -3.82 -10.36
N ARG A 22 2.16 -4.95 -10.82
CA ARG A 22 2.59 -6.04 -9.94
C ARG A 22 3.89 -5.65 -9.28
N VAL A 23 3.91 -5.60 -7.95
CA VAL A 23 5.05 -5.14 -7.15
C VAL A 23 5.24 -6.03 -5.93
N PHE A 24 6.44 -5.95 -5.33
CA PHE A 24 6.63 -6.37 -3.95
C PHE A 24 6.63 -5.15 -3.04
N LEU A 25 5.91 -5.23 -1.93
CA LEU A 25 5.81 -4.16 -0.95
C LEU A 25 6.19 -4.69 0.43
N LYS A 26 7.29 -4.17 0.97
CA LYS A 26 7.70 -4.41 2.36
C LYS A 26 7.10 -3.34 3.26
N GLY A 27 6.53 -3.75 4.38
CA GLY A 27 5.98 -2.83 5.36
C GLY A 27 5.60 -3.51 6.66
N MET A 28 5.00 -2.72 7.55
CA MET A 28 4.49 -3.18 8.84
C MET A 28 2.98 -3.00 8.89
N ILE A 29 2.26 -3.99 9.42
CA ILE A 29 0.82 -3.89 9.66
C ILE A 29 0.57 -2.79 10.72
N ASP A 30 -0.19 -1.77 10.33
CA ASP A 30 -0.43 -0.53 11.08
C ASP A 30 -1.89 -0.38 11.54
N SER A 31 -2.71 -1.41 11.33
CA SER A 31 -4.08 -1.51 11.87
C SER A 31 -4.35 -2.95 12.28
N ASP A 32 -5.28 -3.16 13.20
CA ASP A 32 -5.78 -4.51 13.47
C ASP A 32 -6.34 -5.12 12.18
N PRO A 33 -5.89 -6.32 11.79
CA PRO A 33 -6.41 -6.98 10.61
C PRO A 33 -7.91 -7.27 10.74
N PHE A 34 -8.67 -6.92 9.71
CA PHE A 34 -10.10 -7.14 9.64
C PHE A 34 -10.39 -8.41 8.82
N PRO A 35 -10.68 -9.56 9.47
CA PRO A 35 -10.98 -10.79 8.77
C PRO A 35 -12.39 -10.74 8.17
N GLY A 36 -12.51 -11.07 6.90
CA GLY A 36 -13.76 -11.35 6.21
C GLY A 36 -13.82 -12.81 5.75
N PRO A 37 -14.98 -13.28 5.24
CA PRO A 37 -15.18 -14.68 4.88
C PRO A 37 -14.19 -15.26 3.84
N LYS A 38 -13.66 -14.40 2.95
CA LYS A 38 -12.77 -14.79 1.83
C LYS A 38 -11.49 -13.96 1.75
N LYS A 39 -11.31 -12.98 2.63
CA LYS A 39 -10.21 -12.02 2.55
C LYS A 39 -9.97 -11.36 3.90
N THR A 40 -8.74 -10.95 4.14
CA THR A 40 -8.36 -10.13 5.30
C THR A 40 -7.88 -8.77 4.77
N SER A 41 -8.39 -7.70 5.37
CA SER A 41 -7.99 -6.34 5.01
C SER A 41 -7.28 -5.67 6.17
N PHE A 42 -6.24 -4.90 5.87
CA PHE A 42 -5.47 -4.16 6.87
C PHE A 42 -4.72 -2.99 6.24
N ILE A 43 -4.29 -2.04 7.06
CA ILE A 43 -3.41 -0.97 6.63
C ILE A 43 -1.97 -1.41 6.82
N LEU A 44 -1.18 -1.31 5.76
CA LEU A 44 0.27 -1.52 5.79
C LEU A 44 0.97 -0.17 5.73
N ARG A 45 1.83 0.11 6.70
CA ARG A 45 2.79 1.22 6.64
C ARG A 45 3.95 0.80 5.74
N ALA A 46 4.01 1.41 4.55
CA ALA A 46 5.00 1.08 3.53
C ALA A 46 6.41 1.52 3.97
N LYS A 47 7.40 0.65 3.72
CA LYS A 47 8.83 0.92 3.97
C LYS A 47 9.65 0.80 2.68
N GLU A 48 9.45 -0.26 1.91
CA GLU A 48 10.20 -0.49 0.67
C GLU A 48 9.30 -1.02 -0.45
N LEU A 49 9.45 -0.45 -1.64
CA LEU A 49 8.76 -0.87 -2.85
C LEU A 49 9.76 -1.49 -3.83
N TYR A 50 9.41 -2.63 -4.38
CA TYR A 50 10.15 -3.32 -5.43
C TYR A 50 9.26 -3.42 -6.67
N SER A 51 9.69 -2.78 -7.76
CA SER A 51 9.03 -2.84 -9.07
C SER A 51 10.09 -3.22 -10.09
N GLY A 52 9.92 -4.40 -10.70
CA GLY A 52 10.95 -5.04 -11.52
C GLY A 52 12.27 -5.18 -10.77
N GLN A 53 13.33 -4.61 -11.32
CA GLN A 53 14.68 -4.60 -10.71
C GLN A 53 14.91 -3.41 -9.76
N THR A 54 13.96 -2.51 -9.61
CA THR A 54 14.16 -1.28 -8.83
C THR A 54 13.61 -1.42 -7.42
N ARG A 55 14.49 -1.22 -6.43
CA ARG A 55 14.14 -1.11 -5.00
C ARG A 55 14.15 0.35 -4.58
N ARG A 56 13.12 0.80 -3.86
CA ARG A 56 13.00 2.18 -3.34
C ARG A 56 12.55 2.19 -1.89
N GLN A 57 13.15 3.04 -1.08
CA GLN A 57 12.60 3.43 0.22
C GLN A 57 11.36 4.30 -0.01
N VAL A 58 10.25 3.96 0.62
CA VAL A 58 8.97 4.68 0.48
C VAL A 58 8.34 4.95 1.83
N CYS A 59 7.40 5.88 1.87
CA CYS A 59 6.52 6.09 3.01
C CYS A 59 5.05 6.15 2.57
N GLY A 60 4.15 6.11 3.54
CA GLY A 60 2.71 6.17 3.32
C GLY A 60 2.01 4.92 3.84
N LYS A 61 0.70 4.90 3.68
CA LYS A 61 -0.17 3.81 4.11
C LYS A 61 -0.82 3.19 2.88
N VAL A 62 -0.89 1.87 2.85
CA VAL A 62 -1.54 1.11 1.78
C VAL A 62 -2.64 0.27 2.39
N MET A 63 -3.84 0.36 1.83
CA MET A 63 -4.91 -0.58 2.15
C MET A 63 -4.62 -1.91 1.44
N VAL A 64 -4.37 -2.96 2.21
CA VAL A 64 -4.12 -4.31 1.71
C VAL A 64 -5.43 -5.10 1.76
N THR A 65 -5.66 -5.90 0.72
CA THR A 65 -6.69 -6.93 0.70
C THR A 65 -6.03 -8.25 0.32
N ALA A 66 -5.83 -9.11 1.30
CA ALA A 66 -5.25 -10.44 1.12
C ALA A 66 -6.37 -11.47 0.99
N PHE A 67 -6.39 -12.25 -0.09
CA PHE A 67 -7.39 -13.31 -0.31
C PHE A 67 -6.99 -14.66 0.30
N GLU A 68 -5.73 -14.80 0.71
CA GLU A 68 -5.23 -16.01 1.35
C GLU A 68 -5.52 -16.01 2.85
N LYS A 69 -5.77 -17.21 3.39
CA LYS A 69 -5.94 -17.42 4.83
C LYS A 69 -4.58 -17.49 5.52
N HIS A 70 -4.04 -16.32 5.86
CA HIS A 70 -2.89 -16.19 6.75
C HIS A 70 -3.31 -15.49 8.06
N ASN A 71 -2.62 -15.82 9.15
CA ASN A 71 -2.78 -15.13 10.42
C ASN A 71 -1.94 -13.85 10.42
N PHE A 72 -2.54 -12.76 9.95
CA PHE A 72 -1.96 -11.42 10.01
C PHE A 72 -2.12 -10.85 11.42
N ILE A 73 -1.07 -10.20 11.95
CA ILE A 73 -1.06 -9.62 13.30
C ILE A 73 -0.59 -8.16 13.24
N TYR A 74 -1.23 -7.28 14.01
CA TYR A 74 -0.77 -5.90 14.16
C TYR A 74 0.72 -5.83 14.56
N GLY A 75 1.48 -4.90 13.97
CA GLY A 75 2.92 -4.74 14.24
C GLY A 75 3.82 -5.74 13.51
N GLN A 76 3.26 -6.73 12.82
CA GLN A 76 4.02 -7.67 12.00
C GLN A 76 4.66 -6.97 10.79
N GLU A 77 5.94 -7.21 10.55
CA GLU A 77 6.63 -6.84 9.31
C GLU A 77 6.49 -7.97 8.28
N LEU A 78 6.20 -7.60 7.04
CA LEU A 78 5.96 -8.55 5.96
C LEU A 78 6.31 -7.97 4.59
N VAL A 79 6.52 -8.87 3.63
CA VAL A 79 6.71 -8.57 2.21
C VAL A 79 5.53 -9.15 1.46
N LEU A 80 4.75 -8.30 0.81
CA LEU A 80 3.61 -8.71 -0.01
C LEU A 80 3.98 -8.68 -1.48
N GLU A 81 3.48 -9.64 -2.23
CA GLU A 81 3.42 -9.57 -3.69
C GLU A 81 1.98 -9.29 -4.12
N GLY A 82 1.76 -8.36 -5.04
CA GLY A 82 0.43 -8.11 -5.57
C GLY A 82 0.33 -6.91 -6.49
N SER A 83 -0.90 -6.62 -6.91
CA SER A 83 -1.21 -5.46 -7.74
C SER A 83 -1.44 -4.23 -6.87
N LEU A 84 -0.62 -3.18 -7.05
CA LEU A 84 -0.76 -1.92 -6.35
C LEU A 84 -1.52 -0.91 -7.22
N TYR A 85 -2.49 -0.23 -6.61
CA TYR A 85 -3.36 0.75 -7.26
C TYR A 85 -3.23 2.10 -6.56
N ARG A 86 -3.09 3.17 -7.34
CA ARG A 86 -3.23 4.54 -6.83
C ARG A 86 -4.69 4.95 -6.89
N PRO A 87 -5.34 5.33 -5.76
CA PRO A 87 -6.70 5.85 -5.81
C PRO A 87 -6.75 7.11 -6.68
N PHE A 88 -7.81 7.24 -7.49
CA PHE A 88 -8.05 8.44 -8.28
C PHE A 88 -8.20 9.63 -7.34
N SER A 89 -7.43 10.69 -7.59
CA SER A 89 -7.70 11.99 -6.98
C SER A 89 -8.95 12.56 -7.63
N PHE A 90 -10.09 12.50 -6.94
CA PHE A 90 -11.27 13.27 -7.32
C PHE A 90 -10.90 14.75 -7.23
N GLN A 91 -10.72 15.41 -8.37
CA GLN A 91 -10.79 16.86 -8.43
C GLN A 91 -12.28 17.20 -8.57
N ILE A 92 -12.89 17.67 -7.48
CA ILE A 92 -14.15 18.41 -7.58
C ILE A 92 -13.75 19.73 -8.25
N SER A 93 -14.10 19.89 -9.53
CA SER A 93 -14.02 21.19 -10.22
C SER A 93 -15.04 22.15 -9.66
#